data_AF-A0A125Q9G5-F1
#
_entry.id   AF-A0A125Q9G5-F1
#
_cell.length_a   1.000
_cell.length_b   1.000
_cell.length_c   1.000
_cell.angle_alpha   90.00
_cell.angle_beta   90.00
_cell.angle_gamma   90.00
#
_symmetry.space_group_name_H-M   'P 1'
#
loop_
_entity.id
_entity.type
_entity.pdbx_description
1 polymer ?
#
loop_
_entity_poly.entity_id
_entity_poly.type
_entity_poly.pdbx_seq_one_letter_code
_entity_poly.pdbx_strand_id
1 'polypeptide(L)'
;MPMRRLVLAAASVSALASFTATPAHAVGVRYPFCIQGDRYPGLSNCAYETYEQCRATASGIGQNCIANPFYAGDNDRRSYLHVPPRERQEGNFFELFLH
;
A
#
# COMPACT_ATOMS: atom_id res chain seq x y z
N MET A 1 -35.04 32.34 22.38
CA MET A 1 -34.67 31.65 21.12
C MET A 1 -34.36 30.18 21.43
N PRO A 2 -35.08 29.21 20.86
CA PRO A 2 -34.88 27.81 21.21
C PRO A 2 -33.58 27.29 20.60
N MET A 3 -32.72 26.75 21.48
CA MET A 3 -31.43 26.07 21.27
C MET A 3 -31.55 24.77 20.46
N ARG A 4 -32.48 24.71 19.51
CA ARG A 4 -32.82 23.57 18.66
C ARG A 4 -32.58 23.88 17.18
N ARG A 5 -31.74 24.87 16.91
CA ARG A 5 -31.25 25.21 15.56
C ARG A 5 -29.74 25.14 15.44
N LEU A 6 -29.03 24.79 16.52
CA LEU A 6 -27.58 24.64 16.51
C LEU A 6 -27.13 23.18 16.29
N VAL A 7 -28.03 22.21 16.42
CA VAL A 7 -27.69 20.78 16.29
C VAL A 7 -27.68 20.29 14.83
N LEU A 8 -28.28 21.03 13.90
CA LEU A 8 -28.48 20.58 12.51
C LEU A 8 -27.48 21.14 11.50
N ALA A 9 -26.46 21.89 11.93
CA ALA A 9 -25.44 22.48 11.05
C ALA A 9 -24.05 21.84 11.21
N ALA A 10 -23.97 20.62 11.73
CA ALA A 10 -22.70 19.90 11.96
C ALA A 10 -22.51 18.71 11.01
N ALA A 11 -23.11 18.76 9.82
CA ALA A 11 -23.04 17.67 8.84
C ALA A 11 -22.58 18.18 7.48
N SER A 12 -21.31 18.58 7.37
CA SER A 12 -20.71 18.74 6.05
C SER A 12 -19.19 18.57 6.10
N VAL A 13 -18.78 17.41 5.58
CA VAL A 13 -17.50 17.14 4.90
C VAL A 13 -16.28 16.97 5.80
N SER A 14 -16.22 15.82 6.47
CA SER A 14 -14.92 15.18 6.76
C SER A 14 -14.47 14.41 5.51
N ALA A 15 -13.97 15.13 4.51
CA ALA A 15 -13.15 14.51 3.47
C ALA A 15 -11.79 14.20 4.11
N LEU A 16 -11.70 13.04 4.77
CA LEU A 16 -10.45 12.49 5.25
C LEU A 16 -9.59 12.17 4.03
N ALA A 17 -8.74 13.12 3.68
CA ALA A 17 -7.59 12.89 2.81
C ALA A 17 -6.64 11.93 3.54
N SER A 18 -6.95 10.64 3.50
CA SER A 18 -6.08 9.58 3.98
C SER A 18 -4.95 9.40 2.97
N PHE A 19 -4.03 10.37 2.93
CA PHE A 19 -2.67 10.09 2.52
C PHE A 19 -2.05 9.26 3.64
N THR A 20 -2.36 7.97 3.69
CA THR A 20 -1.61 7.05 4.52
C THR A 20 -0.22 6.99 3.93
N ALA A 21 0.69 7.78 4.50
CA ALA A 21 2.10 7.68 4.23
C ALA A 21 2.53 6.23 4.46
N THR A 22 2.66 5.47 3.38
CA THR A 22 3.27 4.14 3.45
C THR A 22 4.73 4.35 3.86
N PRO A 23 5.17 3.75 4.96
CA PRO A 23 6.51 3.97 5.49
C PRO A 23 7.55 3.64 4.43
N ALA A 24 8.30 4.65 3.96
CA ALA A 24 9.53 4.46 3.21
C ALA A 24 10.65 4.13 4.20
N HIS A 25 10.64 2.91 4.74
CA HIS A 25 11.73 2.39 5.54
C HIS A 25 12.27 1.13 4.88
N ALA A 26 13.40 1.26 4.20
CA ALA A 26 14.16 0.16 3.59
C ALA A 26 14.86 -0.72 4.65
N VAL A 27 14.07 -1.34 5.54
CA VAL A 27 14.53 -2.31 6.56
C VAL A 27 13.60 -3.52 6.65
N GLY A 28 12.95 -3.89 5.54
CA GLY A 28 11.95 -4.97 5.47
C GLY A 28 12.25 -6.01 4.39
N VAL A 29 11.24 -6.86 4.15
CA VAL A 29 11.22 -7.92 3.14
C VAL A 29 11.39 -7.33 1.73
N ARG A 30 12.13 -8.02 0.87
CA ARG A 30 12.42 -7.64 -0.51
C ARG A 30 11.54 -8.43 -1.47
N TYR A 31 10.64 -7.70 -2.14
CA TYR A 31 9.80 -8.22 -3.21
C TYR A 31 10.41 -7.96 -4.59
N PRO A 32 10.08 -8.78 -5.61
CA PRO A 32 10.66 -8.69 -6.95
C PRO A 32 10.15 -7.51 -7.79
N PHE A 33 8.99 -6.93 -7.48
CA PHE A 33 8.42 -5.83 -8.25
C PHE A 33 8.04 -4.62 -7.37
N CYS A 34 8.23 -3.43 -7.94
CA CYS A 34 7.95 -2.14 -7.32
C CYS A 34 7.06 -1.29 -8.24
N ILE A 35 6.26 -0.43 -7.63
CA ILE A 35 5.46 0.58 -8.33
C ILE A 35 6.23 1.89 -8.45
N GLN A 36 6.11 2.60 -9.57
CA GLN A 36 6.85 3.84 -9.83
C GLN A 36 6.04 4.79 -10.69
N GLY A 37 6.20 6.09 -10.48
CA GLY A 37 5.63 7.14 -11.32
C GLY A 37 5.64 8.48 -10.60
N ASP A 38 4.88 9.45 -11.09
CA ASP A 38 4.85 10.80 -10.52
C ASP A 38 4.44 10.83 -9.04
N ARG A 39 3.60 9.88 -8.63
CA ARG A 39 3.13 9.73 -7.23
C ARG A 39 4.10 8.91 -6.37
N TYR A 40 4.99 8.16 -7.03
CA TYR A 40 5.90 7.17 -6.47
C TYR A 40 7.27 7.37 -7.11
N PRO A 41 7.94 8.52 -6.86
CA PRO A 41 9.23 8.81 -7.48
C PRO A 41 10.29 7.81 -7.00
N GLY A 42 11.09 7.31 -7.94
CA GLY A 42 12.12 6.30 -7.65
C GLY A 42 11.57 4.90 -7.38
N LEU A 43 12.42 3.99 -6.90
CA LEU A 43 12.03 2.62 -6.55
C LEU A 43 11.23 2.63 -5.25
N SER A 44 9.97 3.03 -5.31
CA SER A 44 9.12 3.13 -4.14
C SER A 44 8.13 1.97 -4.08
N ASN A 45 7.77 1.58 -2.86
CA ASN A 45 6.77 0.54 -2.59
C ASN A 45 6.97 -0.77 -3.38
N CYS A 46 8.02 -1.51 -3.00
CA CYS A 46 8.33 -2.86 -3.49
C CYS A 46 7.63 -3.92 -2.64
N ALA A 47 6.38 -4.25 -2.97
CA ALA A 47 5.55 -5.16 -2.20
C ALA A 47 4.85 -6.24 -3.06
N TYR A 48 5.25 -6.39 -4.32
CA TYR A 48 4.56 -7.26 -5.28
C TYR A 48 5.40 -8.45 -5.70
N GLU A 49 4.79 -9.64 -5.66
CA GLU A 49 5.44 -10.91 -6.07
C GLU A 49 5.46 -11.09 -7.58
N THR A 50 4.46 -10.55 -8.28
CA THR A 50 4.29 -10.67 -9.73
C THR A 50 4.08 -9.31 -10.38
N TYR A 51 4.47 -9.20 -11.64
CA TYR A 51 4.29 -7.98 -12.42
C TYR A 51 2.80 -7.66 -12.61
N GLU A 52 1.97 -8.68 -12.76
CA GLU A 52 0.52 -8.56 -12.96
C GLU A 52 -0.18 -7.95 -11.74
N GLN A 53 0.20 -8.36 -10.53
CA GLN A 53 -0.32 -7.73 -9.30
C GLN A 53 0.07 -6.26 -9.21
N CYS A 54 1.35 -5.95 -9.48
CA CYS A 54 1.78 -4.56 -9.51
C CYS A 54 0.97 -3.77 -10.55
N ARG A 55 0.82 -4.30 -11.78
CA ARG A 55 0.12 -3.64 -12.87
C ARG A 55 -1.35 -3.42 -12.56
N ALA A 56 -2.02 -4.38 -11.92
CA ALA A 56 -3.40 -4.24 -11.50
C ALA A 56 -3.56 -3.02 -10.57
N THR A 57 -2.70 -2.91 -9.55
CA THR A 57 -2.70 -1.74 -8.65
C THR A 57 -2.34 -0.46 -9.40
N ALA A 58 -1.25 -0.49 -10.18
CA ALA A 58 -0.73 0.67 -10.88
C ALA A 58 -1.72 1.25 -11.90
N SER A 59 -2.47 0.40 -12.59
CA SER A 59 -3.50 0.81 -13.56
C SER A 59 -4.66 1.58 -12.91
N GLY A 60 -4.99 1.29 -11.65
CA GLY A 60 -6.02 1.99 -10.90
C GLY A 60 -5.63 3.39 -10.44
N ILE A 61 -4.33 3.71 -10.42
CA ILE A 61 -3.79 4.97 -9.89
C ILE A 61 -2.81 5.68 -10.84
N GLY A 62 -2.80 5.28 -12.12
CA GLY A 62 -1.97 5.89 -13.17
C GLY A 62 -0.47 5.81 -12.90
N GLN A 63 0.01 4.68 -12.37
CA GLN A 63 1.43 4.43 -12.13
C GLN A 63 1.98 3.36 -13.09
N ASN A 64 3.29 3.15 -13.02
CA ASN A 64 4.00 2.12 -13.76
C ASN A 64 4.64 1.08 -12.81
N CYS A 65 5.07 -0.05 -13.36
CA CYS A 65 5.71 -1.13 -12.62
C CYS A 65 7.11 -1.43 -13.14
N ILE A 66 8.04 -1.69 -12.23
CA ILE A 66 9.44 -1.99 -12.52
C ILE A 66 9.93 -3.18 -11.69
N ALA A 67 10.95 -3.87 -12.18
CA ALA A 67 11.64 -4.90 -11.43
C ALA A 67 12.51 -4.27 -10.32
N ASN A 68 12.58 -4.93 -9.17
CA ASN A 68 13.43 -4.53 -8.06
C ASN A 68 14.88 -5.03 -8.28
N PRO A 69 15.86 -4.15 -8.56
CA PRO A 69 17.26 -4.52 -8.74
C PRO A 69 17.92 -5.00 -7.44
N PHE A 70 17.30 -4.74 -6.29
CA PHE A 70 17.79 -5.19 -4.99
C PHE A 70 17.26 -6.58 -4.60
N TYR A 71 16.38 -7.16 -5.43
CA TYR A 71 15.87 -8.51 -5.23
C TYR A 71 16.85 -9.54 -5.80
N ALA A 72 17.49 -10.32 -4.92
CA ALA A 72 18.46 -11.36 -5.32
C ALA A 72 17.91 -12.80 -5.14
N GLY A 73 16.58 -12.95 -5.04
CA GLY A 73 15.95 -14.25 -4.93
C GLY A 73 16.26 -14.98 -3.62
N ASP A 74 16.35 -16.30 -3.67
CA ASP A 74 16.57 -17.17 -2.51
C ASP A 74 17.90 -16.91 -1.78
N ASN A 75 18.90 -16.35 -2.47
CA ASN A 75 20.19 -16.05 -1.85
C ASN A 75 20.13 -14.85 -0.88
N ASP A 76 19.04 -14.08 -0.90
CA ASP A 76 18.84 -12.92 -0.03
C ASP A 76 17.94 -13.29 1.15
N ARG A 77 18.47 -13.23 2.38
CA ARG A 77 17.71 -13.53 3.61
C ARG A 77 16.49 -12.64 3.83
N ARG A 78 16.42 -11.49 3.16
CA ARG A 78 15.28 -10.58 3.21
C ARG A 78 14.30 -10.84 2.08
N SER A 79 14.56 -11.77 1.17
CA SER A 79 13.65 -12.14 0.08
C SER A 79 12.27 -12.56 0.59
N TYR A 80 11.23 -12.16 -0.13
CA TYR A 80 9.83 -12.56 0.18
C TYR A 80 9.63 -14.07 0.18
N LEU A 81 10.51 -14.83 -0.50
CA LEU A 81 10.47 -16.29 -0.52
C LEU A 81 10.63 -16.89 0.88
N HIS A 82 11.38 -16.22 1.77
CA HIS A 82 11.58 -16.67 3.15
C HIS A 82 10.46 -16.27 4.10
N VAL A 83 9.47 -15.51 3.62
CA VAL A 83 8.34 -15.05 4.43
C VAL A 83 7.16 -16.01 4.24
N PRO A 84 6.59 -16.56 5.33
CA PRO A 84 5.45 -17.45 5.22
C PRO A 84 4.26 -16.72 4.56
N PRO A 85 3.50 -17.38 3.67
CA PRO A 85 2.38 -16.76 2.96
C PRO A 85 1.32 -16.12 3.88
N ARG A 86 1.14 -16.68 5.09
CA ARG A 86 0.17 -16.15 6.07
C ARG A 86 0.54 -14.77 6.58
N GLU A 87 1.82 -14.49 6.76
CA GLU A 87 2.33 -13.20 7.23
C GLU A 87 2.46 -12.19 6.08
N ARG A 88 2.68 -12.66 4.84
CA ARG A 88 2.51 -11.83 3.63
C ARG A 88 1.08 -11.31 3.46
N GLN A 89 0.11 -12.07 3.95
CA GLN A 89 -1.31 -11.78 3.80
C GLN A 89 -1.87 -10.88 4.92
N GLU A 90 -1.12 -10.53 5.97
CA GLU A 90 -1.59 -9.66 7.06
C GLU A 90 -1.85 -8.19 6.65
N GLY A 91 -1.56 -7.81 5.40
CA GLY A 91 -2.07 -6.58 4.80
C GLY A 91 -3.47 -6.71 4.17
N ASN A 92 -4.04 -7.91 4.08
CA ASN A 92 -5.36 -8.15 3.50
C ASN A 92 -6.45 -8.02 4.56
N PHE A 93 -6.92 -6.78 4.74
CA PHE A 93 -8.29 -6.36 4.44
C PHE A 93 -9.50 -7.14 4.99
N PHE A 94 -9.46 -8.42 5.33
CA PHE A 94 -10.65 -9.21 5.72
C PHE A 94 -10.97 -9.16 7.23
N GLU A 95 -10.00 -8.84 8.08
CA GLU A 95 -10.18 -8.69 9.55
C GLU A 95 -10.57 -7.25 9.98
N LEU A 96 -10.95 -6.39 9.04
CA LEU A 96 -11.47 -5.04 9.30
C LEU A 96 -12.92 -4.83 8.82
N PHE A 97 -13.54 -5.84 8.20
CA PHE A 97 -14.93 -5.79 7.69
C PHE A 97 -15.91 -6.66 8.52
N LEU A 98 -15.49 -7.15 9.69
CA LEU A 98 -16.31 -7.99 10.58
C LEU A 98 -16.59 -7.39 11.97
N HIS A 99 -16.57 -6.06 12.10
CA HIS A 99 -17.24 -5.38 13.22
C HIS A 99 -17.88 -4.06 12.78
#